data_AF-K0QYH0-F1
#
_entry.id   AF-K0QYH0-F1
#
_cell.length_a   1.000
_cell.length_b   1.000
_cell.length_c   1.000
_cell.angle_alpha   90.00
_cell.angle_beta   90.00
_cell.angle_gamma   90.00
#
_symmetry.space_group_name_H-M   'P 1'
#
loop_
_entity.id
_entity.type
_entity.pdbx_description
1 polymer ?
#
loop_
_entity_poly.entity_id
_entity_poly.type
_entity_poly.pdbx_seq_one_letter_code
_entity_poly.pdbx_strand_id
1 'polypeptide(L)'
;MAEHGDKTCAICLEEPKDPLNLPCGHSFCDGCLNQWRSRYGVTEEMRRKCPNCRARIPPSKEMVSSLILSCRNIKQMLEDNNQTSSASYDVLCQKLAQNVERVGEDWDGVTVLHDNNDKQALMMPDYIWKAIQKPFIKTVLKWINANRTEDRVNAISRPELLGAPALSVAAALAYQLTLTTLLLQLGADVDIRDSQGATAIA
;
A
#
# COMPACT_ATOMS: atom_id res chain seq x y z
N MET A 1 -9.01 40.74 -4.14
CA MET A 1 -8.57 40.04 -2.91
C MET A 1 -8.95 38.58 -3.10
N ALA A 2 -8.00 37.70 -3.37
CA ALA A 2 -8.23 36.25 -3.41
C ALA A 2 -7.30 35.63 -2.37
N GLU A 3 -7.93 34.89 -1.45
CA GLU A 3 -7.39 34.48 -0.16
C GLU A 3 -6.22 33.51 -0.27
N HIS A 4 -5.33 33.59 0.72
CA HIS A 4 -4.18 32.72 0.89
C HIS A 4 -4.63 31.26 0.92
N GLY A 5 -4.30 30.50 -0.13
CA GLY A 5 -4.35 29.05 -0.09
C GLY A 5 -3.53 28.56 1.10
N ASP A 6 -4.22 27.89 2.02
CA ASP A 6 -3.70 27.45 3.30
C ASP A 6 -2.40 26.67 3.10
N LYS A 7 -1.28 27.26 3.54
CA LYS A 7 0.07 26.65 3.44
C LYS A 7 0.27 25.54 4.50
N THR A 8 -0.79 25.13 5.18
CA THR A 8 -0.75 24.17 6.26
C THR A 8 -1.61 22.96 5.92
N CYS A 9 -1.14 21.78 6.31
CA CYS A 9 -1.92 20.55 6.19
C CYS A 9 -3.05 20.60 7.23
N ALA A 10 -4.31 20.64 6.81
CA ALA A 10 -5.44 20.76 7.75
C ALA A 10 -5.66 19.52 8.66
N ILE A 11 -4.88 18.45 8.50
CA ILE A 11 -4.90 17.26 9.36
C ILE A 11 -3.89 17.38 10.50
N CYS A 12 -2.62 17.66 10.20
CA CYS A 12 -1.57 17.79 11.23
C CYS A 12 -1.30 19.22 11.67
N LEU A 13 -1.87 20.21 10.98
CA LEU A 13 -1.70 21.66 11.20
C LEU A 13 -0.24 22.14 11.06
N GLU A 14 0.62 21.34 10.43
CA GLU A 14 2.02 21.66 10.12
C GLU A 14 2.20 22.01 8.63
N GLU A 15 3.40 22.45 8.26
CA GLU A 15 3.81 22.55 6.87
C GLU A 15 3.73 21.17 6.18
N PRO A 16 3.08 21.06 5.01
CA PRO A 16 2.90 19.79 4.34
C PRO A 16 4.23 19.09 4.00
N LYS A 17 4.43 17.90 4.56
CA LYS A 17 5.50 16.97 4.13
C LYS A 17 4.96 16.13 2.98
N ASP A 18 5.63 16.18 1.84
CA ASP A 18 5.20 15.54 0.58
C ASP A 18 3.72 15.87 0.23
N PRO A 19 3.44 17.13 -0.15
CA PRO A 19 2.07 17.62 -0.33
C PRO A 19 1.33 16.92 -1.48
N LEU A 20 0.21 16.28 -1.17
CA LEU A 20 -0.77 15.79 -2.13
C LEU A 20 -1.78 16.88 -2.46
N ASN A 21 -1.75 17.37 -3.69
CA ASN A 21 -2.73 18.34 -4.17
C ASN A 21 -3.96 17.62 -4.73
N LEU A 22 -5.11 17.86 -4.10
CA LEU A 22 -6.38 17.27 -4.52
C LEU A 22 -7.00 18.07 -5.68
N PRO A 23 -7.84 17.43 -6.52
CA PRO A 23 -8.59 18.13 -7.59
C PRO A 23 -9.50 19.25 -7.07
N CYS A 24 -9.90 19.20 -5.80
CA CYS A 24 -10.69 20.24 -5.14
C CYS A 24 -9.88 21.47 -4.69
N GLY A 25 -8.56 21.49 -4.92
CA GLY A 25 -7.67 22.60 -4.58
C GLY A 25 -7.06 22.56 -3.18
N HIS A 26 -7.44 21.60 -2.32
CA HIS A 26 -6.84 21.42 -0.99
C HIS A 26 -5.59 20.54 -1.06
N SER A 27 -4.63 20.81 -0.17
CA SER A 27 -3.37 20.06 -0.06
C SER A 27 -3.19 19.48 1.34
N PHE A 28 -2.61 18.28 1.41
CA PHE A 28 -2.37 17.55 2.66
C PHE A 28 -1.04 16.83 2.58
N CYS A 29 -0.42 16.51 3.73
CA CYS A 29 0.70 15.56 3.72
C CYS A 29 0.21 14.21 3.19
N ASP A 30 1.03 13.53 2.38
CA ASP A 30 0.71 12.18 1.88
C ASP A 30 0.31 11.23 3.03
N GLY A 31 1.18 11.11 4.03
CA GLY A 31 0.92 10.26 5.20
C GLY A 31 -0.35 10.65 5.97
N CYS A 32 -0.66 11.94 6.06
CA CYS A 32 -1.85 12.43 6.75
C CYS A 32 -3.14 12.04 6.02
N LEU A 33 -3.19 12.27 4.71
CA LEU A 33 -4.37 11.91 3.91
C LEU A 33 -4.56 10.40 3.86
N ASN A 34 -3.47 9.63 3.77
CA ASN A 34 -3.52 8.17 3.78
C ASN A 34 -3.97 7.63 5.15
N GLN A 35 -3.49 8.20 6.26
CA GLN A 35 -3.97 7.85 7.59
C GLN A 35 -5.45 8.20 7.77
N TRP A 36 -5.89 9.37 7.27
CA TRP A 36 -7.30 9.76 7.27
C TRP A 36 -8.16 8.72 6.54
N ARG A 37 -7.74 8.29 5.34
CA ARG A 37 -8.42 7.23 4.58
C ARG A 37 -8.51 5.91 5.34
N SER A 38 -7.47 5.52 6.08
CA SER A 38 -7.45 4.27 6.85
C SER A 38 -8.39 4.25 8.06
N ARG A 39 -8.80 5.41 8.59
CA ARG A 39 -9.76 5.49 9.71
C ARG A 39 -11.17 5.06 9.32
N TYR A 40 -11.46 5.05 8.03
CA TYR A 40 -12.76 4.69 7.49
C TYR A 40 -12.70 3.29 6.88
N GLY A 41 -13.78 2.53 7.12
CA GLY A 41 -13.96 1.21 6.54
C GLY A 41 -13.92 1.22 5.02
N VAL A 42 -13.77 0.03 4.45
CA VAL A 42 -13.74 -0.21 3.00
C VAL A 42 -14.97 0.36 2.28
N THR A 43 -16.13 0.28 2.92
CA THR A 43 -17.44 0.67 2.38
C THR A 43 -17.81 2.12 2.70
N GLU A 44 -16.97 2.84 3.46
CA GLU A 44 -17.29 4.18 3.93
C GLU A 44 -16.92 5.23 2.88
N GLU A 45 -17.92 5.95 2.35
CA GLU A 45 -17.71 7.02 1.36
C GLU A 45 -16.71 8.08 1.82
N MET A 46 -16.57 8.28 3.13
CA MET A 46 -15.69 9.31 3.70
C MET A 46 -14.22 9.09 3.36
N ARG A 47 -13.80 7.85 3.06
CA ARG A 47 -12.46 7.51 2.55
C ARG A 47 -12.16 8.16 1.19
N ARG A 48 -13.20 8.46 0.41
CA ARG A 48 -13.13 9.08 -0.92
C ARG A 48 -13.57 10.54 -0.89
N LYS A 49 -13.55 11.19 0.29
CA LYS A 49 -13.91 12.61 0.44
C LYS A 49 -12.75 13.41 1.01
N CYS A 50 -12.61 14.64 0.52
CA CYS A 50 -11.67 15.62 1.03
C CYS A 50 -11.99 15.90 2.51
N PRO A 51 -11.00 15.87 3.42
CA PRO A 51 -11.20 16.20 4.84
C PRO A 51 -11.80 17.59 5.06
N ASN A 52 -11.45 18.57 4.22
CA ASN A 52 -11.90 19.95 4.36
C ASN A 52 -13.29 20.19 3.75
N CYS A 53 -13.43 19.98 2.44
CA CYS A 53 -14.66 20.37 1.72
C CYS A 53 -15.57 19.19 1.37
N ARG A 54 -15.19 17.96 1.73
CA ARG A 54 -15.93 16.72 1.42
C ARG A 54 -16.13 16.43 -0.08
N ALA A 55 -15.47 17.19 -0.96
CA ALA A 55 -15.44 16.89 -2.39
C ALA A 55 -14.82 15.50 -2.63
N ARG A 56 -15.26 14.82 -3.67
CA ARG A 56 -14.77 13.48 -4.01
C ARG A 56 -13.30 13.55 -4.40
N ILE A 57 -12.50 12.61 -3.90
CA ILE A 57 -11.06 12.49 -4.19
C ILE A 57 -10.77 11.20 -4.96
N PRO A 58 -9.81 11.21 -5.90
CA PRO A 58 -9.33 10.00 -6.56
C PRO A 58 -8.86 8.90 -5.60
N PRO A 59 -8.87 7.62 -6.02
CA PRO A 59 -8.28 6.54 -5.23
C PRO A 59 -6.76 6.73 -5.15
N SER A 60 -6.12 6.19 -4.11
CA SER A 60 -4.66 6.21 -4.02
C SER A 60 -4.02 5.18 -4.96
N LYS A 61 -2.73 5.34 -5.25
CA LYS A 61 -1.93 4.40 -6.05
C LYS A 61 -1.97 3.00 -5.50
N GLU A 62 -1.91 2.82 -4.19
CA GLU A 62 -1.97 1.50 -3.52
C GLU A 62 -3.32 0.84 -3.74
N MET A 63 -4.42 1.61 -3.67
CA MET A 63 -5.76 1.08 -3.90
C MET A 63 -5.93 0.53 -5.32
N VAL A 64 -5.23 1.12 -6.30
CA VAL A 64 -5.33 0.73 -7.72
C VAL A 64 -4.26 -0.30 -8.12
N SER A 65 -2.99 -0.01 -7.84
CA SER A 65 -1.84 -0.69 -8.44
C SER A 65 -1.62 -2.11 -7.94
N SER A 66 -1.72 -2.37 -6.64
CA SER A 66 -1.25 -3.66 -6.10
C SER A 66 -2.36 -4.67 -5.83
N LEU A 67 -3.62 -4.23 -5.72
CA LEU A 67 -4.73 -5.13 -5.43
C LEU A 67 -5.71 -5.29 -6.61
N ILE A 68 -6.08 -4.21 -7.31
CA ILE A 68 -6.96 -4.33 -8.50
C ILE A 68 -6.21 -4.87 -9.71
N LEU A 69 -5.08 -4.24 -10.09
CA LEU A 69 -4.35 -4.68 -11.28
C LEU A 69 -3.81 -6.10 -11.11
N SER A 70 -3.25 -6.43 -9.94
CA SER A 70 -2.80 -7.80 -9.63
C SER A 70 -3.96 -8.80 -9.68
N CYS A 71 -5.10 -8.52 -9.05
CA CYS A 71 -6.24 -9.44 -9.10
C CYS A 71 -6.80 -9.61 -10.52
N ARG A 72 -6.85 -8.53 -11.32
CA ARG A 72 -7.27 -8.60 -12.73
C ARG A 72 -6.32 -9.48 -13.55
N ASN A 73 -5.01 -9.30 -13.40
CA ASN A 73 -4.00 -10.08 -14.12
C ASN A 73 -4.05 -11.56 -13.74
N ILE A 74 -4.10 -11.89 -12.45
CA ILE A 74 -4.22 -13.29 -11.99
C ILE A 74 -5.53 -13.90 -12.49
N LYS A 75 -6.64 -13.15 -12.44
CA LYS A 75 -7.94 -13.64 -12.90
C LYS A 75 -7.86 -13.99 -14.38
N GLN A 76 -7.29 -13.11 -15.19
CA GLN A 76 -7.12 -13.34 -16.61
C GLN A 76 -6.25 -14.57 -16.89
N MET A 77 -5.13 -14.73 -16.18
CA MET A 77 -4.31 -15.95 -16.31
C MET A 77 -5.06 -17.24 -15.95
N LEU A 78 -5.92 -17.22 -14.92
CA LEU A 78 -6.73 -18.38 -14.56
C LEU A 78 -7.81 -18.68 -15.61
N GLU A 79 -8.38 -17.64 -16.23
CA GLU A 79 -9.34 -17.78 -17.33
C GLU A 79 -8.66 -18.38 -18.57
N ASP A 80 -7.49 -17.87 -18.93
CA ASP A 80 -6.69 -18.37 -20.06
C ASP A 80 -6.30 -19.85 -19.86
N ASN A 81 -6.10 -20.27 -18.61
CA ASN A 81 -5.78 -21.66 -18.24
C ASN A 81 -7.02 -22.55 -17.97
N ASN A 82 -8.25 -22.05 -18.21
CA ASN A 82 -9.51 -22.75 -17.91
C ASN A 82 -9.65 -23.22 -16.44
N GLN A 83 -9.07 -22.48 -15.49
CA GLN A 83 -9.13 -22.79 -14.06
C GLN A 83 -10.28 -22.04 -13.34
N THR A 84 -11.33 -21.70 -14.08
CA THR A 84 -12.46 -20.87 -13.61
C THR A 84 -13.38 -21.58 -12.60
N SER A 85 -13.26 -22.89 -12.44
CA SER A 85 -13.99 -23.67 -11.42
C SER A 85 -13.16 -23.95 -10.16
N SER A 86 -11.97 -23.37 -10.02
CA SER A 86 -11.11 -23.57 -8.86
C SER A 86 -11.56 -22.71 -7.67
N ALA A 87 -11.42 -23.23 -6.45
CA ALA A 87 -11.66 -22.42 -5.24
C ALA A 87 -10.80 -21.14 -5.19
N SER A 88 -9.61 -21.19 -5.79
CA SER A 88 -8.73 -20.03 -5.95
C SER A 88 -9.35 -18.96 -6.86
N TYR A 89 -10.06 -19.34 -7.92
CA TYR A 89 -10.77 -18.41 -8.80
C TYR A 89 -11.95 -17.74 -8.09
N ASP A 90 -12.72 -18.49 -7.31
CA ASP A 90 -13.86 -17.94 -6.54
C ASP A 90 -13.39 -16.90 -5.50
N VAL A 91 -12.35 -17.25 -4.73
CA VAL A 91 -11.74 -16.33 -3.75
C VAL A 91 -11.21 -15.07 -4.45
N LEU A 92 -10.58 -15.22 -5.61
CA LEU A 92 -10.05 -14.10 -6.37
C LEU A 92 -11.15 -13.18 -6.89
N CYS A 93 -12.27 -13.73 -7.38
CA CYS A 93 -13.42 -12.95 -7.84
C CYS A 93 -14.04 -12.15 -6.69
N GLN A 94 -14.19 -12.77 -5.52
CA GLN A 94 -14.66 -12.06 -4.31
C GLN A 94 -13.71 -10.93 -3.91
N LYS A 95 -12.40 -11.20 -3.90
CA LYS A 95 -11.38 -10.17 -3.60
C LYS A 95 -11.47 -9.03 -4.61
N LEU A 96 -11.54 -9.32 -5.91
CA LEU A 96 -11.65 -8.32 -6.96
C LEU A 96 -12.91 -7.46 -6.80
N ALA A 97 -14.07 -8.05 -6.51
CA ALA A 97 -15.31 -7.33 -6.27
C ALA A 97 -15.18 -6.34 -5.09
N GLN A 98 -14.62 -6.80 -3.97
CA GLN A 98 -14.33 -5.93 -2.81
C GLN A 98 -13.41 -4.76 -3.18
N ASN A 99 -12.43 -4.98 -4.05
CA ASN A 99 -11.51 -3.92 -4.46
C ASN A 99 -12.12 -2.91 -5.42
N VAL A 100 -12.96 -3.36 -6.35
CA VAL A 100 -13.73 -2.48 -7.22
C VAL A 100 -14.64 -1.59 -6.35
N GLU A 101 -15.30 -2.16 -5.35
CA GLU A 101 -16.09 -1.39 -4.39
C GLU A 101 -15.24 -0.38 -3.60
N ARG A 102 -14.06 -0.78 -3.11
CA ARG A 102 -13.09 0.12 -2.43
C ARG A 102 -12.68 1.30 -3.28
N VAL A 103 -12.43 1.06 -4.56
CA VAL A 103 -12.00 2.10 -5.51
C VAL A 103 -13.20 2.91 -6.02
N GLY A 104 -14.42 2.44 -5.79
CA GLY A 104 -15.65 3.06 -6.26
C GLY A 104 -15.95 2.70 -7.70
N GLU A 105 -17.21 2.34 -7.97
CA GLU A 105 -17.71 1.98 -9.30
C GLU A 105 -17.53 3.09 -10.35
N ASP A 106 -17.43 4.34 -9.90
CA ASP A 106 -17.25 5.53 -10.72
C ASP A 106 -15.80 5.82 -11.12
N TRP A 107 -14.85 4.97 -10.71
CA TRP A 107 -13.46 5.12 -11.12
C TRP A 107 -13.28 4.83 -12.62
N ASP A 108 -12.65 5.77 -13.33
CA ASP A 108 -12.49 5.78 -14.80
C ASP A 108 -11.43 4.82 -15.35
N GLY A 109 -10.77 4.05 -14.48
CA GLY A 109 -9.72 3.11 -14.87
C GLY A 109 -8.32 3.70 -14.98
N VAL A 110 -8.16 5.02 -14.86
CA VAL A 110 -6.88 5.71 -15.13
C VAL A 110 -6.50 6.76 -14.08
N THR A 111 -7.47 7.38 -13.40
CA THR A 111 -7.20 8.49 -12.50
C THR A 111 -6.73 7.99 -11.14
N VAL A 112 -5.47 8.22 -10.81
CA VAL A 112 -4.85 7.85 -9.55
C VAL A 112 -4.32 9.10 -8.85
N LEU A 113 -4.51 9.18 -7.54
CA LEU A 113 -3.83 10.19 -6.73
C LEU A 113 -2.39 9.70 -6.52
N HIS A 114 -1.49 10.26 -7.34
CA HIS A 114 -0.06 10.00 -7.24
C HIS A 114 0.54 10.72 -6.05
N ASP A 115 1.33 9.98 -5.28
CA ASP A 115 2.26 10.50 -4.31
C ASP A 115 3.43 11.19 -5.02
N ASN A 116 3.92 12.31 -4.47
CA ASN A 116 5.10 12.99 -5.02
C ASN A 116 6.39 12.16 -4.88
N ASN A 117 6.32 11.04 -4.14
CA ASN A 117 7.43 10.16 -3.87
C ASN A 117 7.38 8.97 -4.83
N ASP A 118 7.59 9.21 -6.13
CA ASP A 118 7.78 8.18 -7.17
C ASP A 118 9.08 7.37 -7.01
N LYS A 119 9.57 7.17 -5.77
CA LYS A 119 10.56 6.13 -5.50
C LYS A 119 9.87 4.78 -5.65
N GLN A 120 10.03 4.18 -6.83
CA GLN A 120 9.61 2.82 -7.07
C GLN A 120 10.24 1.90 -6.02
N ALA A 121 9.41 1.38 -5.12
CA ALA A 121 9.86 0.48 -4.06
C ALA A 121 10.56 -0.74 -4.67
N LEU A 122 11.72 -1.09 -4.12
CA LEU A 122 12.48 -2.24 -4.58
C LEU A 122 11.67 -3.52 -4.32
N MET A 123 11.57 -4.40 -5.32
CA MET A 123 10.89 -5.69 -5.13
C MET A 123 11.85 -6.74 -4.59
N MET A 124 11.49 -7.39 -3.48
CA MET A 124 12.25 -8.52 -2.97
C MET A 124 12.00 -9.78 -3.82
N PRO A 125 13.04 -10.61 -4.05
CA PRO A 125 12.87 -11.91 -4.72
C PRO A 125 11.98 -12.88 -3.93
N ASP A 126 11.32 -13.80 -4.62
CA ASP A 126 10.42 -14.81 -4.02
C ASP A 126 11.05 -15.66 -2.92
N TYR A 127 12.34 -15.99 -3.06
CA TYR A 127 13.02 -16.81 -2.06
C TYR A 127 13.23 -16.04 -0.75
N ILE A 128 13.37 -14.71 -0.82
CA ILE A 128 13.44 -13.84 0.37
C ILE A 128 12.08 -13.75 1.03
N TRP A 129 11.03 -13.52 0.23
CA TRP A 129 9.65 -13.53 0.71
C TRP A 129 9.31 -14.82 1.49
N LYS A 130 9.65 -15.98 0.91
CA LYS A 130 9.48 -17.28 1.58
C LYS A 130 10.33 -17.43 2.84
N ALA A 131 11.55 -16.89 2.83
CA ALA A 131 12.45 -16.95 3.99
C ALA A 131 11.95 -16.12 5.18
N ILE A 132 11.25 -15.00 4.95
CA ILE A 132 10.64 -14.17 6.00
C ILE A 132 9.56 -14.96 6.76
N GLN A 133 8.75 -15.75 6.04
CA GLN A 133 7.69 -16.60 6.61
C GLN A 133 8.20 -17.85 7.35
N LYS A 134 9.52 -18.01 7.49
CA LYS A 134 10.18 -19.14 8.14
C LYS A 134 11.20 -18.58 9.14
N PRO A 135 11.69 -19.37 10.12
CA PRO A 135 12.72 -18.91 11.07
C PRO A 135 14.12 -18.77 10.43
N PHE A 136 14.21 -18.34 9.16
CA PHE A 136 15.44 -18.23 8.37
C PHE A 136 16.01 -16.81 8.35
N ILE A 137 16.17 -16.23 9.53
CA ILE A 137 16.61 -14.84 9.75
C ILE A 137 17.93 -14.54 9.01
N LYS A 138 18.90 -15.46 9.07
CA LYS A 138 20.22 -15.28 8.45
C LYS A 138 20.15 -15.05 6.95
N THR A 139 19.23 -15.73 6.25
CA THR A 139 19.06 -15.60 4.80
C THR A 139 18.56 -14.21 4.43
N VAL A 140 17.56 -13.71 5.18
CA VAL A 140 16.98 -12.37 4.99
C VAL A 140 18.04 -11.29 5.24
N LEU A 141 18.75 -11.36 6.37
CA LEU A 141 19.78 -10.38 6.70
C LEU A 141 20.95 -10.37 5.73
N LYS A 142 21.38 -11.54 5.23
CA LYS A 142 22.44 -11.62 4.21
C LYS A 142 22.05 -10.86 2.95
N TRP A 143 20.81 -10.99 2.51
CA TRP A 143 20.33 -10.31 1.31
C TRP A 143 20.21 -8.79 1.50
N ILE A 144 19.64 -8.35 2.64
CA ILE A 144 19.54 -6.91 2.98
C ILE A 144 20.93 -6.28 2.99
N ASN A 145 21.89 -6.92 3.66
CA ASN A 145 23.24 -6.36 3.82
C ASN A 145 24.16 -6.55 2.60
N ALA A 146 23.73 -7.30 1.58
CA ALA A 146 24.58 -7.58 0.41
C ALA A 146 24.74 -6.38 -0.53
N ASN A 147 23.84 -5.38 -0.48
CA ASN A 147 24.03 -4.13 -1.20
C ASN A 147 23.53 -2.95 -0.36
N ARG A 148 24.45 -2.06 0.05
CA ARG A 148 24.13 -0.88 0.89
C ARG A 148 23.65 0.33 0.09
N THR A 149 23.70 0.29 -1.24
CA THR A 149 23.19 1.38 -2.09
C THR A 149 21.71 1.24 -2.41
N GLU A 150 21.12 0.07 -2.13
CA GLU A 150 19.72 -0.24 -2.34
C GLU A 150 18.97 -0.24 -1.02
N ASP A 151 17.73 0.28 -1.02
CA ASP A 151 16.87 0.27 0.16
C ASP A 151 16.17 -1.10 0.35
N ARG A 152 16.97 -2.15 0.56
CA ARG A 152 16.48 -3.53 0.65
C ARG A 152 15.68 -3.83 1.90
N VAL A 153 15.90 -3.08 2.98
CA VAL A 153 15.14 -3.28 4.24
C VAL A 153 13.67 -2.89 4.05
N ASN A 154 13.40 -1.92 3.18
CA ASN A 154 12.08 -1.43 2.80
C ASN A 154 11.56 -2.04 1.49
N ALA A 155 12.20 -3.10 1.01
CA ALA A 155 11.73 -3.81 -0.16
C ALA A 155 10.36 -4.43 0.08
N ILE A 156 9.53 -4.44 -0.95
CA ILE A 156 8.18 -5.00 -0.93
C ILE A 156 8.12 -6.33 -1.67
N SER A 157 7.17 -7.18 -1.30
CA SER A 157 6.85 -8.36 -2.09
C SER A 157 6.27 -8.00 -3.45
N ARG A 158 6.08 -9.00 -4.30
CA ARG A 158 5.36 -8.79 -5.55
C ARG A 158 3.93 -8.28 -5.29
N PRO A 159 3.35 -7.49 -6.19
CA PRO A 159 1.96 -7.04 -6.08
C PRO A 159 0.96 -8.18 -5.86
N GLU A 160 1.17 -9.33 -6.52
CA GLU A 160 0.35 -10.55 -6.34
C GLU A 160 0.44 -11.14 -4.92
N LEU A 161 1.50 -10.78 -4.19
CA LEU A 161 1.78 -11.17 -2.81
C LEU A 161 1.57 -9.99 -1.84
N LEU A 162 0.59 -9.14 -2.16
CA LEU A 162 0.17 -7.96 -1.40
C LEU A 162 1.12 -6.77 -1.43
N GLY A 163 2.27 -6.80 -2.12
CA GLY A 163 3.22 -5.68 -2.08
C GLY A 163 3.67 -5.34 -0.65
N ALA A 164 3.71 -6.33 0.24
CA ALA A 164 3.91 -6.14 1.66
C ALA A 164 5.42 -6.00 1.98
N PRO A 165 5.82 -5.01 2.80
CA PRO A 165 7.19 -4.89 3.26
C PRO A 165 7.55 -6.04 4.20
N ALA A 166 8.83 -6.42 4.26
CA ALA A 166 9.30 -7.52 5.12
C ALA A 166 8.87 -7.36 6.59
N LEU A 167 8.85 -6.11 7.08
CA LEU A 167 8.47 -5.76 8.44
C LEU A 167 7.01 -6.14 8.75
N SER A 168 6.08 -5.83 7.85
CA SER A 168 4.64 -6.12 8.05
C SER A 168 4.38 -7.62 8.19
N VAL A 169 5.05 -8.44 7.38
CA VAL A 169 4.90 -9.89 7.41
C VAL A 169 5.55 -10.48 8.65
N ALA A 170 6.75 -10.03 9.02
CA ALA A 170 7.43 -10.49 10.21
C ALA A 170 6.64 -10.15 11.49
N ALA A 171 6.08 -8.94 11.56
CA ALA A 171 5.27 -8.48 12.68
C ALA A 171 3.96 -9.28 12.84
N ALA A 172 3.34 -9.70 11.73
CA ALA A 172 2.14 -10.54 11.74
C ALA A 172 2.40 -11.99 12.22
N LEU A 173 3.66 -12.42 12.29
CA LEU A 173 4.04 -13.78 12.68
C LEU A 173 4.63 -13.78 14.10
N ALA A 174 3.88 -14.31 15.07
CA ALA A 174 4.25 -14.31 16.49
C ALA A 174 5.65 -14.91 16.79
N TYR A 175 6.14 -15.84 15.95
CA TYR A 175 7.46 -16.45 16.09
C TYR A 175 8.60 -15.65 15.45
N GLN A 176 8.33 -14.49 14.83
CA GLN A 176 9.32 -13.64 14.18
C GLN A 176 9.63 -12.31 14.87
N LEU A 177 9.46 -12.26 16.19
CA LEU A 177 9.89 -11.13 17.02
C LEU A 177 11.36 -10.73 16.77
N THR A 178 12.28 -11.70 16.70
CA THR A 178 13.70 -11.42 16.47
C THR A 178 13.95 -10.77 15.11
N LEU A 179 13.32 -11.26 14.04
CA LEU A 179 13.44 -10.64 12.72
C LEU A 179 12.81 -9.26 12.70
N THR A 180 11.64 -9.08 13.31
CA THR A 180 10.94 -7.80 13.41
C THR A 180 11.83 -6.73 14.05
N THR A 181 12.44 -7.04 15.20
CA THR A 181 13.36 -6.12 15.89
C THR A 181 14.59 -5.79 15.03
N LEU A 182 15.16 -6.77 14.34
CA LEU A 182 16.33 -6.55 13.49
C LEU A 182 16.01 -5.69 12.27
N LEU A 183 14.83 -5.85 11.67
CA LEU A 183 14.37 -5.01 10.56
C LEU A 183 14.23 -3.55 11.03
N LEU A 184 13.62 -3.30 12.18
CA LEU A 184 13.52 -1.96 12.76
C LEU A 184 14.90 -1.34 13.02
N GLN A 185 15.84 -2.11 13.56
CA GLN A 185 17.22 -1.64 13.78
C GLN A 185 17.95 -1.30 12.48
N LEU A 186 17.57 -1.93 11.37
CA LEU A 186 18.12 -1.67 10.03
C LEU A 186 17.42 -0.51 9.32
N GLY A 187 16.47 0.16 9.96
CA GLY A 187 15.74 1.30 9.39
C GLY A 187 14.52 0.90 8.56
N ALA A 188 13.90 -0.25 8.86
CA ALA A 188 12.61 -0.59 8.28
C ALA A 188 11.57 0.49 8.62
N ASP A 189 10.94 1.02 7.59
CA ASP A 189 9.87 2.00 7.69
C ASP A 189 8.56 1.31 8.11
N VAL A 190 8.01 1.79 9.22
CA VAL A 190 6.78 1.28 9.85
C VAL A 190 5.53 1.74 9.10
N ASP A 191 5.64 2.82 8.33
CA ASP A 191 4.53 3.47 7.64
C ASP A 191 4.32 2.93 6.23
N ILE A 192 5.19 2.03 5.75
CA ILE A 192 4.98 1.34 4.46
C ILE A 192 3.70 0.50 4.55
N ARG A 193 2.82 0.72 3.58
CA ARG A 193 1.53 0.06 3.46
C ARG A 193 1.58 -1.06 2.45
N ASP A 194 0.94 -2.17 2.81
CA ASP A 194 0.64 -3.22 1.84
C ASP A 194 -0.50 -2.79 0.90
N SER A 195 -0.80 -3.64 -0.08
CA SER A 195 -1.91 -3.49 -1.02
C SER A 195 -3.30 -3.37 -0.38
N GLN A 196 -3.45 -3.79 0.88
CA GLN A 196 -4.69 -3.64 1.64
C GLN A 196 -4.74 -2.30 2.40
N GLY A 197 -3.63 -1.55 2.39
CA GLY A 197 -3.44 -0.30 3.13
C GLY A 197 -2.99 -0.51 4.57
N ALA A 198 -2.62 -1.73 4.95
CA ALA A 198 -2.18 -2.10 6.28
C ALA A 198 -0.68 -1.82 6.46
N THR A 199 -0.33 -1.27 7.62
CA THR A 199 1.06 -1.02 8.05
C THR A 199 1.53 -2.12 9.00
N ALA A 200 2.82 -2.15 9.35
CA ALA A 200 3.35 -3.14 10.31
C ALA A 200 2.76 -3.02 11.73
N ILE A 201 2.14 -1.89 12.05
CA ILE A 201 1.53 -1.56 13.35
C ILE A 201 0.00 -1.71 13.39
N ALA A 202 -0.66 -2.08 12.28
CA ALA A 202 -2.11 -2.08 12.13
C ALA A 202 -2.74 -3.47 12.30
#